data_AF-A0A269PST2-F1
#
_entry.id   AF-A0A269PST2-F1
#
_cell.length_a   1.000
_cell.length_b   1.000
_cell.length_c   1.000
_cell.angle_alpha   90.00
_cell.angle_beta   90.00
_cell.angle_gamma   90.00
#
_symmetry.space_group_name_H-M   'P 1'
#
loop_
_entity.id
_entity.type
_entity.pdbx_description
1 polymer ?
#
loop_
_entity_poly.entity_id
_entity_poly.type
_entity_poly.pdbx_seq_one_letter_code
_entity_poly.pdbx_strand_id
1 'polypeptide(L)'
;MISATNENLTEAIKKGNFREDLYYRLNVIELDLPALNQRKEDINELISLFMNNDKILSKGAESLIQNYDWPGNVRELQNVIQRACLLCGDNEIQPEHLGIKRSKNSRSEIAEYTKSDIKKALE
;
A
#
# COMPACT_ATOMS: atom_id res chain seq x y z
N MET A 1 -16.74 19.49 8.70
CA MET A 1 -15.81 19.32 7.56
C MET A 1 -14.69 18.41 8.00
N ILE A 2 -14.19 17.56 7.10
CA ILE A 2 -13.00 16.74 7.31
C ILE A 2 -12.05 17.05 6.15
N SER A 3 -10.78 17.30 6.44
CA SER A 3 -9.74 17.59 5.44
C SER A 3 -8.56 16.66 5.68
N ALA A 4 -7.81 16.34 4.62
CA ALA A 4 -6.61 15.53 4.69
C ALA A 4 -5.57 16.08 3.70
N THR A 5 -4.30 16.05 4.09
CA THR A 5 -3.18 16.52 3.27
C THR A 5 -1.95 15.67 3.57
N ASN A 6 -1.12 15.45 2.55
CA ASN A 6 0.19 14.83 2.68
C ASN A 6 1.32 15.87 2.78
N GLU A 7 1.00 17.16 2.59
CA GLU A 7 1.97 18.25 2.69
C GLU A 7 2.03 18.80 4.12
N ASN A 8 3.22 19.21 4.54
CA ASN A 8 3.39 19.94 5.79
C ASN A 8 2.81 21.36 5.64
N LEU A 9 1.61 21.58 6.18
CA LEU A 9 0.92 22.87 6.07
C LEU A 9 1.70 24.01 6.71
N THR A 10 2.40 23.77 7.81
CA THR A 10 3.22 24.79 8.48
C THR A 10 4.35 25.29 7.59
N GLU A 11 5.00 24.40 6.83
CA GLU A 11 5.97 24.80 5.81
C GLU A 11 5.32 25.49 4.60
N ALA A 12 4.16 25.02 4.17
CA ALA A 12 3.43 25.63 3.06
C ALA A 12 2.99 27.07 3.36
N ILE A 13 2.59 27.36 4.61
CA ILE A 13 2.30 28.72 5.08
C ILE A 13 3.55 29.59 5.02
N LYS A 14 4.71 29.10 5.52
CA LYS A 14 5.98 29.82 5.47
C LYS A 14 6.41 30.16 4.04
N LYS A 15 6.09 29.30 3.07
CA LYS A 15 6.37 29.50 1.65
C LYS A 15 5.33 30.38 0.93
N GLY A 16 4.26 30.80 1.62
CA GLY A 16 3.15 31.59 1.03
C GLY A 16 2.18 30.78 0.16
N ASN A 17 2.32 29.45 0.14
CA ASN A 17 1.48 28.55 -0.67
C ASN A 17 0.17 28.17 0.02
N PHE A 18 0.02 28.45 1.32
CA PHE A 18 -1.17 28.13 2.07
C PHE A 18 -1.61 29.28 2.98
N ARG A 19 -2.93 29.44 3.11
CA ARG A 19 -3.54 30.49 3.90
C ARG A 19 -3.55 30.15 5.39
N GLU A 20 -2.90 31.00 6.17
CA GLU A 20 -2.80 30.86 7.62
C GLU A 20 -4.18 30.87 8.30
N ASP A 21 -5.10 31.75 7.88
CA ASP A 21 -6.45 31.84 8.45
C ASP A 21 -7.31 30.59 8.19
N LEU A 22 -6.99 29.82 7.15
CA LEU A 22 -7.63 28.54 6.86
C LEU A 22 -7.00 27.43 7.70
N TYR A 23 -5.68 27.43 7.87
CA TYR A 23 -4.98 26.47 8.73
C TYR A 23 -5.54 26.49 10.14
N TYR A 24 -5.71 27.66 10.76
CA TYR A 24 -6.27 27.75 12.11
C TYR A 24 -7.74 27.30 12.22
N ARG A 25 -8.51 27.36 11.13
CA ARG A 25 -9.89 26.83 11.10
C ARG A 25 -9.94 25.31 10.92
N LEU A 26 -8.95 24.74 10.22
CA LEU A 26 -8.86 23.31 10.00
C LEU A 26 -8.18 22.59 11.17
N ASN A 27 -7.15 23.20 11.77
CA ASN A 27 -6.30 22.56 12.76
C ASN A 27 -6.84 22.66 14.20
N VAL A 28 -8.13 22.38 14.37
CA VAL A 28 -8.76 22.28 15.70
C VAL A 28 -8.45 20.92 16.34
N ILE A 29 -8.47 19.86 15.54
CA ILE A 29 -8.05 18.50 15.92
C ILE A 29 -7.22 17.96 14.76
N GLU A 30 -5.97 17.64 15.02
CA GLU A 30 -5.04 17.04 14.06
C GLU A 30 -4.92 15.54 14.34
N LEU A 31 -5.07 14.71 13.31
CA LEU A 31 -4.84 13.27 13.39
C LEU A 31 -3.67 12.94 12.47
N ASP A 32 -2.52 12.67 13.08
CA ASP A 32 -1.36 12.16 12.34
C ASP A 32 -1.58 10.68 12.02
N LEU A 33 -1.49 10.33 10.74
CA LEU A 33 -1.69 8.97 10.27
C LEU A 33 -0.32 8.34 9.97
N PRO A 34 0.18 7.43 10.83
CA PRO A 34 1.49 6.83 10.62
C PRO A 34 1.49 5.99 9.33
N ALA A 35 2.68 5.89 8.75
CA ALA A 35 2.91 5.04 7.59
C ALA A 35 2.68 3.56 7.96
N LEU A 36 2.32 2.74 6.97
CA LEU A 36 1.97 1.33 7.19
C LEU A 36 3.10 0.53 7.88
N ASN A 37 4.37 0.85 7.59
CA ASN A 37 5.52 0.24 8.24
C ASN A 37 5.66 0.55 9.74
N GLN A 38 5.04 1.63 10.23
CA GLN A 38 4.99 2.00 11.64
C GLN A 38 3.82 1.32 12.38
N ARG A 39 2.89 0.69 11.64
CA ARG A 39 1.70 0.00 12.16
C ARG A 39 1.56 -1.40 11.56
N LYS A 40 2.61 -2.20 11.69
CA LYS A 40 2.66 -3.55 11.08
C LYS A 40 1.57 -4.49 11.58
N GLU A 41 1.03 -4.24 12.77
CA GLU A 41 -0.08 -5.00 13.35
C GLU A 41 -1.34 -4.95 12.47
N ASP A 42 -1.57 -3.83 11.76
CA ASP A 42 -2.73 -3.68 10.87
C ASP A 42 -2.58 -4.47 9.56
N ILE A 43 -1.37 -4.93 9.22
CA ILE A 43 -1.09 -5.54 7.91
C ILE A 43 -1.91 -6.82 7.71
N ASN A 44 -2.05 -7.67 8.73
CA ASN A 44 -2.77 -8.94 8.60
C ASN A 44 -4.27 -8.72 8.32
N GLU A 45 -4.86 -7.75 9.00
CA GLU A 45 -6.27 -7.37 8.88
C GLU A 45 -6.54 -6.68 7.54
N LEU A 46 -5.58 -5.89 7.04
CA LEU A 46 -5.66 -5.33 5.70
C LEU A 46 -5.54 -6.41 4.63
N ILE A 47 -4.66 -7.40 4.81
CA ILE A 47 -4.56 -8.55 3.91
C ILE A 47 -5.89 -9.29 3.85
N SER A 48 -6.48 -9.62 5.00
CA SER A 48 -7.76 -10.35 5.03
C SER A 48 -8.91 -9.55 4.40
N LEU A 49 -8.87 -8.22 4.48
CA LEU A 49 -9.82 -7.35 3.79
C LEU A 49 -9.65 -7.34 2.26
N PHE A 50 -8.41 -7.44 1.77
CA PHE A 50 -8.12 -7.34 0.33
C PHE A 50 -8.07 -8.69 -0.39
N MET A 51 -7.90 -9.78 0.36
CA MET A 51 -7.80 -11.13 -0.17
C MET A 51 -9.19 -11.72 -0.43
N ASN A 52 -9.30 -12.57 -1.44
CA ASN A 52 -10.48 -13.41 -1.62
C ASN A 52 -10.48 -14.57 -0.61
N ASN A 53 -11.64 -14.90 -0.06
CA ASN A 53 -11.80 -15.91 1.00
C ASN A 53 -11.26 -17.32 0.66
N ASP A 54 -11.09 -17.63 -0.63
CA ASP A 54 -10.65 -18.95 -1.09
C ASP A 54 -9.12 -19.10 -1.23
N LYS A 55 -8.36 -18.03 -0.98
CA LYS A 55 -6.90 -18.03 -1.10
C LYS A 55 -6.22 -17.96 0.25
N ILE A 56 -5.06 -18.61 0.35
CA ILE A 56 -4.18 -18.60 1.52
C ILE A 56 -2.81 -18.04 1.14
N LEU A 57 -2.11 -17.41 2.07
CA LEU A 57 -0.71 -17.03 1.90
C LEU A 57 0.18 -18.17 2.38
N SER A 58 1.24 -18.46 1.63
CA SER A 58 2.30 -19.30 2.16
C SER A 58 3.06 -18.55 3.27
N LYS A 59 3.66 -19.29 4.21
CA LYS A 59 4.47 -18.68 5.30
C LYS A 59 5.58 -17.77 4.78
N GLY A 60 6.13 -18.08 3.61
CA GLY A 60 7.13 -17.26 2.95
C GLY A 60 6.56 -15.93 2.47
N ALA A 61 5.35 -15.94 1.92
CA ALA A 61 4.66 -14.76 1.43
C ALA A 61 4.26 -13.83 2.58
N GLU A 62 3.69 -14.38 3.66
CA GLU A 62 3.38 -13.63 4.89
C GLU A 62 4.65 -12.96 5.47
N SER A 63 5.73 -13.72 5.59
CA SER A 63 7.00 -13.21 6.09
C SER A 63 7.55 -12.10 5.20
N LEU A 64 7.39 -12.19 3.88
CA LEU A 64 7.84 -11.15 2.96
C LEU A 64 7.02 -9.87 3.13
N ILE A 65 5.70 -9.99 3.25
CA ILE A 65 4.78 -8.87 3.44
C ILE A 65 5.07 -8.13 4.77
N GLN A 66 5.26 -8.87 5.86
CA GLN A 66 5.53 -8.32 7.19
C GLN A 66 6.89 -7.59 7.29
N ASN A 67 7.86 -8.01 6.49
CA ASN A 67 9.19 -7.42 6.46
C ASN A 67 9.38 -6.32 5.42
N TYR A 68 8.36 -6.02 4.60
CA TYR A 68 8.44 -4.97 3.61
C TYR A 68 8.07 -3.59 4.19
N ASP A 69 8.68 -2.53 3.67
CA ASP A 69 8.52 -1.16 4.17
C ASP A 69 7.27 -0.44 3.64
N TRP A 70 6.61 -0.98 2.61
CA TRP A 70 5.38 -0.43 2.03
C TRP A 70 5.45 1.08 1.74
N PRO A 71 6.37 1.57 0.89
CA PRO A 71 6.49 2.99 0.55
C PRO A 71 5.19 3.60 -0.02
N GLY A 72 4.36 2.81 -0.70
CA GLY A 72 3.04 3.21 -1.18
C GLY A 72 1.90 2.92 -0.18
N ASN A 73 2.24 2.57 1.07
CA ASN A 73 1.33 2.29 2.17
C ASN A 73 0.23 1.28 1.79
N VAL A 74 -0.98 1.49 2.31
CA VAL A 74 -2.15 0.61 2.11
C VAL A 74 -2.49 0.43 0.63
N ARG A 75 -2.28 1.44 -0.22
CA ARG A 75 -2.56 1.34 -1.66
C ARG A 75 -1.64 0.34 -2.35
N GLU A 76 -0.36 0.33 -1.97
CA GLU A 76 0.59 -0.64 -2.51
C GLU A 76 0.28 -2.05 -2.03
N LEU A 77 0.00 -2.23 -0.73
CA LEU A 77 -0.42 -3.51 -0.17
C LEU A 77 -1.64 -4.08 -0.89
N GLN A 78 -2.70 -3.27 -1.04
CA GLN A 78 -3.91 -3.67 -1.75
C GLN A 78 -3.60 -4.12 -3.19
N ASN A 79 -2.84 -3.32 -3.94
CA ASN A 79 -2.50 -3.63 -5.32
C ASN A 79 -1.67 -4.91 -5.44
N VAL A 80 -0.75 -5.14 -4.50
CA VAL A 80 0.08 -6.35 -4.46
C VAL A 80 -0.78 -7.58 -4.16
N ILE A 81 -1.64 -7.53 -3.14
CA ILE A 81 -2.50 -8.66 -2.77
C ILE A 81 -3.49 -8.99 -3.88
N GLN A 82 -4.19 -7.99 -4.43
CA GLN A 82 -5.14 -8.22 -5.53
C GLN A 82 -4.46 -8.82 -6.76
N ARG A 83 -3.28 -8.31 -7.12
CA ARG A 83 -2.49 -8.86 -8.22
C ARG A 83 -2.05 -10.29 -7.94
N ALA A 84 -1.56 -10.57 -6.73
CA ALA A 84 -1.15 -11.90 -6.33
C ALA A 84 -2.32 -12.89 -6.34
N CYS A 85 -3.52 -12.45 -5.95
CA CYS A 85 -4.74 -13.26 -6.08
C CYS A 85 -5.06 -13.59 -7.54
N LEU A 86 -4.86 -12.65 -8.48
CA LEU A 86 -5.09 -12.89 -9.91
C LEU A 86 -4.02 -13.81 -10.53
N LEU A 87 -2.75 -13.63 -10.16
CA LEU A 87 -1.63 -14.39 -10.73
C LEU A 87 -1.52 -15.81 -10.16
N CYS A 88 -1.95 -16.00 -8.91
CA CYS A 88 -1.95 -17.30 -8.27
C CYS A 88 -3.05 -18.16 -8.91
N GLY A 89 -2.68 -19.10 -9.79
CA GLY A 89 -3.60 -20.08 -10.36
C GLY A 89 -4.13 -21.08 -9.32
N ASP A 90 -3.31 -21.38 -8.31
CA ASP A 90 -3.68 -22.24 -7.18
C ASP A 90 -4.37 -21.45 -6.04
N ASN A 91 -4.75 -22.15 -4.97
CA ASN A 91 -5.27 -21.53 -3.76
C ASN A 91 -4.19 -20.93 -2.84
N GLU A 92 -2.89 -21.19 -3.08
CA GLU A 92 -1.80 -20.72 -2.22
C GLU A 92 -0.88 -19.68 -2.89
N ILE A 93 -0.88 -18.47 -2.35
CA ILE A 93 -0.06 -17.36 -2.82
C ILE A 93 1.37 -17.51 -2.29
N GLN A 94 2.31 -17.72 -3.22
CA GLN A 94 3.75 -17.80 -2.96
C GLN A 94 4.45 -16.43 -3.07
N PRO A 95 5.68 -16.27 -2.52
CA PRO A 95 6.42 -15.02 -2.56
C PRO A 95 6.61 -14.45 -3.97
N GLU A 96 6.73 -15.29 -4.99
CA GLU A 96 6.96 -14.87 -6.37
C GLU A 96 5.75 -14.12 -6.96
N HIS A 97 4.54 -14.46 -6.52
CA HIS A 97 3.29 -13.83 -6.98
C HIS A 97 3.12 -12.39 -6.47
N LEU A 98 3.77 -12.05 -5.35
CA LEU A 98 3.67 -10.71 -4.74
C LEU A 98 4.40 -9.65 -5.58
N GLY A 99 5.44 -10.04 -6.32
CA GLY A 99 6.24 -9.10 -7.11
C GLY A 99 6.94 -8.02 -6.26
N ILE A 100 7.11 -8.25 -4.96
CA ILE A 100 7.77 -7.33 -4.03
C ILE A 100 9.28 -7.55 -4.15
N LYS A 101 9.99 -6.62 -4.78
CA LYS A 101 11.46 -6.59 -4.74
C LYS A 101 11.89 -6.06 -3.37
N ARG A 102 12.72 -6.80 -2.62
CA ARG A 102 13.37 -6.29 -1.39
C ARG A 102 14.09 -4.99 -1.75
N SER A 103 13.55 -3.86 -1.31
CA SER A 103 14.06 -2.54 -1.67
C SER A 103 15.46 -2.36 -1.11
N LYS A 104 16.46 -2.37 -1.99
CA LYS A 104 17.61 -1.49 -1.89
C LYS A 104 17.52 -0.55 -3.08
N ASN A 105 17.01 0.67 -2.86
CA ASN A 105 17.07 1.80 -3.78
C ASN A 105 16.79 1.50 -5.26
N SER A 106 15.55 1.67 -5.72
CA SER A 106 15.27 2.22 -7.06
C SER A 106 13.79 2.56 -7.22
N ARG A 107 13.55 3.84 -7.47
CA ARG A 107 12.30 4.38 -7.98
C ARG A 107 12.24 4.09 -9.49
N SER A 108 12.00 2.84 -9.89
CA SER A 108 11.66 2.45 -11.27
C SER A 108 11.69 0.93 -11.42
N GLU A 109 10.51 0.34 -11.55
CA GLU A 109 10.15 -0.89 -12.28
C GLU A 109 8.97 -1.54 -11.56
N ILE A 110 7.78 -0.96 -11.76
CA ILE A 110 6.56 -1.76 -11.71
C ILE A 110 6.74 -2.76 -12.85
N ALA A 111 6.89 -4.05 -12.55
CA ALA A 111 6.87 -5.08 -13.57
C ALA A 111 5.52 -4.96 -14.29
N GLU A 112 5.56 -4.40 -15.51
CA GLU A 112 4.39 -4.20 -16.35
C GLU A 112 4.00 -5.58 -16.87
N TYR A 113 3.09 -6.25 -16.15
CA TYR A 113 2.53 -7.51 -16.61
C TYR A 113 1.77 -7.24 -17.91
N THR A 114 2.08 -8.01 -18.94
CA THR A 114 1.57 -7.76 -20.28
C THR A 114 0.09 -8.08 -20.31
N LYS A 115 -0.68 -7.43 -21.18
CA LYS A 115 -2.12 -7.71 -21.39
C LYS A 115 -2.43 -9.21 -21.60
N SER A 116 -1.45 -9.98 -22.06
CA SER A 116 -1.50 -11.45 -22.19
C SER A 116 -1.53 -12.18 -20.84
N ASP A 117 -0.82 -11.69 -19.83
CA ASP A 117 -0.76 -12.30 -18.49
C ASP A 117 -2.08 -12.10 -17.74
N ILE A 118 -2.68 -10.91 -17.90
CA ILE A 118 -4.00 -10.58 -17.34
C ILE A 118 -5.10 -11.42 -18.01
N LYS A 119 -5.02 -11.63 -19.34
CA LYS A 119 -6.03 -12.39 -20.07
C LYS A 119 -6.05 -13.86 -19.69
N LYS A 120 -4.88 -14.47 -19.48
CA LYS A 120 -4.76 -15.86 -19.02
C LYS A 120 -5.32 -16.12 -17.62
N ALA A 121 -5.36 -15.10 -16.77
CA ALA A 121 -5.89 -15.22 -15.41
C ALA A 121 -7.42 -15.06 -15.31
N LEU A 122 -8.08 -14.66 -16.40
CA LEU A 122 -9.52 -14.40 -16.48
C LEU A 122 -10.28 -15.45 -17.32
N GLU A 123 -9.59 -16.44 -17.88
CA GLU A 123 -10.15 -17.61 -18.58
C GLU A 123 -10.10 -18.85 -17.67
#